data_AF-A0A9P0DSL7-F1
#
_entry.id   AF-A0A9P0DSL7-F1
#
_cell.length_a   1.000
_cell.length_b   1.000
_cell.length_c   1.000
_cell.angle_alpha   90.00
_cell.angle_beta   90.00
_cell.angle_gamma   90.00
#
_symmetry.space_group_name_H-M   'P 1'
#
loop_
_entity.id
_entity.type
_entity.pdbx_description
1 polymer ?
#
loop_
_entity_poly.entity_id
_entity_poly.type
_entity_poly.pdbx_seq_one_letter_code
_entity_poly.pdbx_strand_id
1 'polypeptide(L)'
;MEFRFNVSDIFKKQIVELNHNLIPPDFQGDKREFWNAISRISEVINTIGEASAAAQGLTKPITTADRLRNSDHKLYLLIDQTTTSGKGAVMGMLKTGHKVLYLFDKHGQHFQVSPLCILDFYVHESHQRSGWGKYLFEHMLQAEHIQPVEVAIDRPSEKFLRFLNKHYNLNSPVKQMNNYVVFDDFFTRQSESMMSYLDPHKSSPTAQKISGDRSQQTQSSPIGRYGSVRPTCSIGQIIHSGPSAHDRRSLSQNITSQAPI
;
A
#
# COMPACT_ATOMS: atom_id res chain seq x y z
N MET A 1 16.19 -20.35 9.43
CA MET A 1 16.08 -21.37 8.38
C MET A 1 17.42 -21.49 7.67
N GLU A 2 18.05 -22.66 7.72
CA GLU A 2 19.33 -22.93 7.04
C GLU A 2 19.10 -23.55 5.66
N PHE A 3 20.05 -23.36 4.75
CA PHE A 3 19.98 -23.86 3.37
C PHE A 3 21.19 -24.75 3.06
N ARG A 4 21.10 -25.53 1.98
CA ARG A 4 22.18 -26.43 1.55
C ARG A 4 23.41 -25.68 1.03
N PHE A 5 23.26 -24.39 0.73
CA PHE A 5 24.31 -23.46 0.33
C PHE A 5 24.55 -22.42 1.42
N ASN A 6 25.68 -21.72 1.33
CA ASN A 6 26.00 -20.61 2.21
C ASN A 6 25.16 -19.37 1.82
N VAL A 7 24.24 -18.99 2.69
CA VAL A 7 23.35 -17.83 2.57
C VAL A 7 24.16 -16.54 2.62
N SER A 8 25.20 -16.50 3.46
CA SER A 8 26.11 -15.36 3.60
C SER A 8 26.97 -15.11 2.35
N ASP A 9 27.06 -16.05 1.41
CA ASP A 9 27.72 -15.81 0.12
C ASP A 9 26.91 -14.85 -0.76
N ILE A 10 25.58 -14.88 -0.63
CA ILE A 10 24.64 -14.09 -1.43
C ILE A 10 24.25 -12.81 -0.69
N PHE A 11 23.92 -12.95 0.59
CA PHE A 11 23.36 -11.86 1.38
C PHE A 11 24.43 -11.31 2.34
N LYS A 12 25.00 -10.16 1.97
CA LYS A 12 26.09 -9.53 2.72
C LYS A 12 25.61 -8.61 3.84
N LYS A 13 24.33 -8.24 3.83
CA LYS A 13 23.69 -7.38 4.84
C LYS A 13 22.75 -8.20 5.72
N GLN A 14 22.49 -7.70 6.92
CA GLN A 14 21.53 -8.30 7.83
C GLN A 14 20.09 -8.17 7.32
N ILE A 15 19.75 -7.02 6.71
CA ILE A 15 18.51 -6.85 5.97
C ILE A 15 18.86 -6.66 4.50
N VAL A 16 18.24 -7.47 3.65
CA VAL A 16 18.39 -7.38 2.19
C VAL A 16 17.05 -7.06 1.55
N GLU A 17 17.06 -6.04 0.71
CA GLU A 17 15.91 -5.59 -0.06
C GLU A 17 15.92 -6.21 -1.44
N LEU A 18 14.84 -6.88 -1.80
CA LEU A 18 14.64 -7.52 -3.09
C LEU A 18 13.40 -6.96 -3.77
N ASN A 19 13.48 -6.81 -5.09
CA ASN A 19 12.37 -6.41 -5.95
C ASN A 19 12.13 -7.51 -7.02
N HIS A 20 11.41 -7.18 -8.08
CA HIS A 20 11.10 -8.10 -9.18
C HIS A 20 12.32 -8.73 -9.87
N ASN A 21 13.51 -8.15 -9.75
CA ASN A 21 14.75 -8.69 -10.33
C ASN A 21 15.30 -9.89 -9.56
N LEU A 22 14.86 -10.10 -8.31
CA LEU A 22 15.32 -11.17 -7.41
C LEU A 22 16.85 -11.17 -7.16
N ILE A 23 17.47 -9.99 -7.17
CA ILE A 23 18.91 -9.81 -6.96
C ILE A 23 19.12 -8.64 -5.99
N PRO A 24 20.07 -8.76 -5.03
CA PRO A 24 20.44 -7.65 -4.16
C PRO A 24 20.97 -6.46 -4.97
N PRO A 25 20.65 -5.20 -4.59
CA PRO A 25 21.09 -4.01 -5.33
C PRO A 25 22.62 -3.87 -5.43
N ASP A 26 23.35 -4.46 -4.49
CA ASP A 26 24.81 -4.46 -4.39
C ASP A 26 25.47 -5.73 -4.97
N PHE A 27 24.73 -6.55 -5.71
CA PHE A 27 25.27 -7.74 -6.34
C PHE A 27 26.35 -7.40 -7.37
N GLN A 28 27.50 -8.06 -7.24
CA GLN A 28 28.60 -8.02 -8.20
C GLN A 28 28.97 -9.47 -8.54
N GLY A 29 29.01 -9.79 -9.82
CA GLY A 29 29.36 -11.13 -10.28
C GLY A 29 29.20 -11.27 -11.78
N ASP A 30 29.75 -12.36 -12.32
CA ASP A 30 29.62 -12.69 -13.73
C ASP A 30 28.21 -13.24 -14.08
N LYS A 31 27.98 -13.53 -15.36
CA LYS A 31 26.69 -14.06 -15.83
C LYS A 31 26.32 -15.39 -15.14
N ARG A 32 27.30 -16.24 -14.85
CA ARG A 32 27.06 -17.55 -14.22
C ARG A 32 26.69 -17.37 -12.75
N GLU A 33 27.39 -16.52 -12.04
CA GLU A 33 27.13 -16.16 -10.65
C GLU A 33 25.76 -15.51 -10.49
N PHE A 34 25.38 -14.64 -11.44
CA PHE A 34 24.05 -14.02 -11.47
C PHE A 34 22.92 -15.05 -11.50
N TRP A 35 22.97 -16.01 -12.43
CA TRP A 35 21.93 -17.05 -12.52
C TRP A 35 21.91 -17.98 -11.31
N ASN A 36 23.08 -18.27 -10.75
CA ASN A 36 23.20 -19.06 -9.53
C ASN A 36 22.56 -18.31 -8.33
N ALA A 37 22.85 -17.02 -8.20
CA ALA A 37 22.24 -16.16 -7.18
C ALA A 37 20.72 -16.13 -7.34
N ILE A 38 20.18 -15.89 -8.55
CA ILE A 38 18.73 -15.93 -8.79
C ILE A 38 18.11 -17.26 -8.35
N SER A 39 18.73 -18.39 -8.71
CA SER A 39 18.22 -19.72 -8.34
C SER A 39 18.16 -19.89 -6.83
N ARG A 40 19.22 -19.54 -6.11
CA ARG A 40 19.31 -19.68 -4.65
C ARG A 40 18.41 -18.70 -3.91
N ILE A 41 18.30 -17.46 -4.39
CA ILE A 41 17.38 -16.46 -3.84
C ILE A 41 15.93 -16.91 -4.04
N SER A 42 15.61 -17.49 -5.20
CA SER A 42 14.28 -18.01 -5.47
C SER A 42 13.92 -19.15 -4.52
N GLU A 43 14.86 -20.06 -4.25
CA GLU A 43 14.71 -21.12 -3.25
C GLU A 43 14.44 -20.52 -1.86
N VAL A 44 15.23 -19.53 -1.43
CA VAL A 44 15.04 -18.83 -0.16
C VAL A 44 13.64 -18.23 -0.04
N ILE A 45 13.21 -17.44 -1.03
CA ILE A 45 11.90 -16.77 -1.02
C ILE A 45 10.76 -17.79 -0.95
N ASN A 46 10.85 -18.87 -1.73
CA ASN A 46 9.82 -19.90 -1.74
C ASN A 46 9.74 -20.63 -0.38
N THR A 47 10.89 -21.00 0.20
CA THR A 47 10.93 -21.67 1.50
C THR A 47 10.39 -20.78 2.62
N ILE A 48 10.78 -19.51 2.69
CA ILE A 48 10.24 -18.62 3.73
C ILE A 48 8.77 -18.27 3.48
N GLY A 49 8.36 -18.20 2.22
CA GLY A 49 6.97 -18.01 1.81
C GLY A 49 6.06 -19.16 2.24
N GLU A 50 6.52 -20.40 2.09
CA GLU A 50 5.85 -21.60 2.59
C GLU A 50 5.74 -21.60 4.12
N ALA A 51 6.81 -21.23 4.82
CA ALA A 51 6.79 -21.15 6.28
C ALA A 51 5.80 -20.08 6.79
N SER A 52 5.76 -18.91 6.14
CA SER A 52 4.75 -17.88 6.45
C SER A 52 3.33 -18.37 6.19
N ALA A 53 3.10 -19.08 5.09
CA ALA A 53 1.80 -19.65 4.76
C ALA A 53 1.35 -20.65 5.83
N ALA A 54 2.23 -21.56 6.25
CA ALA A 54 1.98 -22.53 7.30
C ALA A 54 1.65 -21.85 8.64
N ALA A 55 2.42 -20.83 9.03
CA ALA A 55 2.20 -20.08 10.26
C ALA A 55 0.88 -19.28 10.28
N GLN A 56 0.37 -18.90 9.11
CA GLN A 56 -0.91 -18.21 8.93
C GLN A 56 -2.08 -19.16 8.66
N GLY A 57 -1.84 -20.47 8.50
CA GLY A 57 -2.87 -21.46 8.15
C GLY A 57 -3.38 -21.34 6.71
N LEU A 58 -2.58 -20.79 5.80
CA LEU A 58 -2.92 -20.64 4.38
C LEU A 58 -2.61 -21.94 3.62
N THR A 59 -3.48 -22.30 2.68
CA THR A 59 -3.30 -23.50 1.84
C THR A 59 -2.22 -23.34 0.76
N LYS A 60 -1.97 -22.10 0.33
CA LYS A 60 -0.94 -21.76 -0.66
C LYS A 60 -0.17 -20.51 -0.20
N PRO A 61 1.14 -20.45 -0.47
CA PRO A 61 1.93 -19.27 -0.15
C PRO A 61 1.51 -18.07 -1.00
N ILE A 62 1.35 -16.93 -0.33
CA ILE A 62 1.09 -15.62 -0.95
C ILE A 62 2.39 -14.90 -1.36
N THR A 63 3.54 -15.42 -0.92
CA THR A 63 4.87 -14.91 -1.23
C THR A 63 5.66 -16.04 -1.87
N THR A 64 6.02 -15.86 -3.13
CA THR A 64 6.89 -16.76 -3.91
C THR A 64 7.79 -15.92 -4.80
N ALA A 65 8.91 -16.49 -5.24
CA ALA A 65 9.83 -15.85 -6.17
C ALA A 65 9.12 -15.42 -7.47
N ASP A 66 8.24 -16.28 -7.98
CA ASP A 66 7.43 -16.00 -9.17
C ASP A 66 6.44 -14.85 -8.96
N ARG A 67 5.71 -14.83 -7.84
CA ARG A 67 4.79 -13.73 -7.51
C ARG A 67 5.53 -12.41 -7.35
N LEU A 68 6.71 -12.43 -6.72
CA LEU A 68 7.53 -11.23 -6.54
C LEU A 68 8.03 -10.70 -7.89
N ARG A 69 8.53 -11.58 -8.77
CA ARG A 69 8.97 -11.22 -10.13
C ARG A 69 7.87 -10.59 -10.98
N ASN A 70 6.64 -11.03 -10.80
CA ASN A 70 5.47 -10.54 -11.55
C ASN A 70 4.71 -9.42 -10.81
N SER A 71 5.39 -8.65 -9.97
CA SER A 71 4.78 -7.56 -9.18
C SER A 71 5.77 -6.42 -8.92
N ASP A 72 5.26 -5.23 -8.60
CA ASP A 72 6.07 -4.12 -8.08
C ASP A 72 6.22 -4.17 -6.56
N HIS A 73 6.20 -5.38 -5.98
CA HIS A 73 6.37 -5.56 -4.53
C HIS A 73 7.85 -5.50 -4.17
N LYS A 74 8.11 -5.11 -2.92
CA LYS A 74 9.42 -5.21 -2.29
C LYS A 74 9.38 -6.28 -1.23
N LEU A 75 10.47 -7.00 -1.08
CA LEU A 75 10.66 -8.02 -0.05
C LEU A 75 11.92 -7.69 0.75
N TYR A 76 11.76 -7.50 2.05
CA TYR A 76 12.84 -7.31 3.00
C TYR A 76 13.11 -8.65 3.67
N LEU A 77 14.29 -9.24 3.45
CA LEU A 77 14.73 -10.48 4.09
C LEU A 77 15.63 -10.17 5.28
N LEU A 78 15.38 -10.83 6.41
CA LEU A 78 16.24 -10.74 7.61
C LEU A 78 17.15 -11.97 7.68
N ILE A 79 18.46 -11.73 7.71
CA ILE A 79 19.51 -12.74 7.66
C ILE A 79 20.32 -12.72 8.96
N ASP A 80 20.49 -13.88 9.58
CA ASP A 80 21.49 -14.10 10.62
C ASP A 80 22.80 -14.54 9.98
N GLN A 81 23.85 -13.76 10.14
CA GLN A 81 25.19 -14.11 9.65
C GLN A 81 26.03 -14.83 10.71
N THR A 82 25.56 -14.91 11.95
CA THR A 82 26.33 -15.38 13.12
C THR A 82 26.06 -16.84 13.46
N THR A 83 25.42 -17.59 12.56
CA THR A 83 25.09 -19.01 12.75
C THR A 83 26.33 -19.85 13.05
N THR A 84 26.20 -20.84 13.94
CA THR A 84 27.28 -21.76 14.32
C THR A 84 27.89 -22.51 13.12
N SER A 85 27.09 -22.77 12.08
CA SER A 85 27.54 -23.43 10.84
C SER A 85 28.37 -22.53 9.92
N GLY A 86 28.43 -21.21 10.20
CA GLY A 86 29.07 -20.20 9.35
C GLY A 86 28.36 -19.93 8.02
N LYS A 87 27.26 -20.64 7.74
CA LYS A 87 26.54 -20.57 6.45
C LYS A 87 25.46 -19.49 6.42
N GLY A 88 25.16 -18.86 7.54
CA GLY A 88 24.05 -17.94 7.69
C GLY A 88 22.69 -18.62 7.66
N ALA A 89 21.68 -17.93 8.18
CA ALA A 89 20.30 -18.40 8.20
C ALA A 89 19.32 -17.27 7.90
N VAL A 90 18.21 -17.60 7.26
CA VAL A 90 17.12 -16.64 7.05
C VAL A 90 16.20 -16.69 8.27
N MET A 91 15.99 -15.55 8.92
CA MET A 91 15.20 -15.43 10.16
C MET A 91 13.79 -14.89 9.93
N GLY A 92 13.55 -14.12 8.87
CA GLY A 92 12.27 -13.47 8.65
C GLY A 92 12.17 -12.78 7.30
N MET A 93 10.95 -12.36 6.96
CA MET A 93 10.65 -11.57 5.79
C MET A 93 9.52 -10.57 6.04
N LEU A 94 9.53 -9.47 5.30
CA LEU A 94 8.47 -8.48 5.24
C LEU A 94 8.24 -8.09 3.79
N LYS A 95 7.03 -8.29 3.27
CA LYS A 95 6.65 -7.97 1.89
C LYS A 95 5.74 -6.74 1.87
N THR A 96 6.06 -5.78 1.03
CA THR A 96 5.29 -4.54 0.86
C THR A 96 4.96 -4.26 -0.60
N GLY A 97 3.97 -3.42 -0.85
CA GLY A 97 3.67 -2.89 -2.18
C GLY A 97 2.57 -1.85 -2.14
N HIS A 98 2.59 -0.91 -3.09
CA HIS A 98 1.52 0.07 -3.23
C HIS A 98 0.26 -0.59 -3.82
N LYS A 99 -0.91 -0.23 -3.27
CA LYS A 99 -2.21 -0.70 -3.77
C LYS A 99 -3.18 0.46 -3.84
N VAL A 100 -3.89 0.58 -4.96
CA VAL A 100 -5.04 1.46 -5.06
C VAL A 100 -6.18 0.83 -4.27
N LEU A 101 -6.61 1.50 -3.20
CA LEU A 101 -7.64 1.02 -2.29
C LEU A 101 -8.77 2.04 -2.16
N TYR A 102 -9.99 1.52 -2.07
CA TYR A 102 -11.18 2.27 -1.66
C TYR A 102 -11.42 1.97 -0.18
N LEU A 103 -11.13 2.95 0.67
CA LEU A 103 -11.18 2.81 2.12
C LEU A 103 -12.24 3.77 2.69
N PHE A 104 -12.67 3.50 3.92
CA PHE A 104 -13.53 4.40 4.67
C PHE A 104 -12.94 4.70 6.05
N ASP A 105 -13.21 5.91 6.54
CA ASP A 105 -12.86 6.32 7.90
C ASP A 105 -13.92 5.87 8.93
N LYS A 106 -13.70 6.17 10.22
CA LYS A 106 -14.66 5.86 11.28
C LYS A 106 -16.02 6.58 11.16
N HIS A 107 -16.08 7.64 10.35
CA HIS A 107 -17.31 8.40 10.07
C HIS A 107 -18.04 7.87 8.83
N GLY A 108 -17.47 6.85 8.15
CA GLY A 108 -18.03 6.26 6.94
C GLY A 108 -17.72 7.07 5.67
N GLN A 109 -16.85 8.08 5.74
CA GLN A 109 -16.41 8.82 4.55
C GLN A 109 -15.46 7.96 3.72
N HIS A 110 -15.72 7.88 2.41
CA HIS A 110 -14.93 7.07 1.49
C HIS A 110 -13.80 7.84 0.82
N PHE A 111 -12.65 7.18 0.67
CA PHE A 111 -11.44 7.72 0.06
C PHE A 111 -10.87 6.71 -0.93
N GLN A 112 -10.42 7.19 -2.09
CA GLN A 112 -9.56 6.43 -2.99
C GLN A 112 -8.12 6.86 -2.75
N VAL A 113 -7.27 5.93 -2.32
CA VAL A 113 -5.87 6.19 -1.96
C VAL A 113 -4.94 5.12 -2.53
N SER A 114 -3.64 5.39 -2.60
CA SER A 114 -2.63 4.41 -3.04
C SER A 114 -1.50 4.21 -2.01
N PRO A 115 -1.81 3.79 -0.76
CA PRO A 115 -0.82 3.67 0.31
C PRO A 115 0.16 2.53 0.08
N LEU A 116 1.29 2.59 0.78
CA LEU A 116 2.14 1.42 0.98
C LEU A 116 1.36 0.41 1.84
N CYS A 117 1.34 -0.84 1.39
CA CYS A 117 0.66 -1.92 2.09
C CYS A 117 1.65 -2.95 2.63
N ILE A 118 1.40 -3.47 3.84
CA ILE A 118 2.02 -4.72 4.30
C ILE A 118 1.20 -5.88 3.76
N LEU A 119 1.85 -6.75 2.99
CA LEU A 119 1.21 -7.84 2.25
C LEU A 119 1.56 -9.23 2.79
N ASP A 120 2.69 -9.36 3.48
CA ASP A 120 3.09 -10.57 4.20
C ASP A 120 4.15 -10.19 5.22
N PHE A 121 4.10 -10.76 6.42
CA PHE A 121 5.08 -10.47 7.46
C PHE A 121 5.28 -11.68 8.37
N TYR A 122 6.52 -12.17 8.39
CA TYR A 122 6.85 -13.40 9.08
C TYR A 122 8.25 -13.35 9.69
N VAL A 123 8.35 -13.86 10.92
CA VAL A 123 9.62 -14.16 11.58
C VAL A 123 9.54 -15.60 12.02
N HIS A 124 10.57 -16.37 11.73
CA HIS A 124 10.67 -17.79 12.06
C HIS A 124 10.42 -18.00 13.56
N GLU A 125 9.71 -19.08 13.92
CA GLU A 125 9.12 -19.28 15.24
C GLU A 125 10.17 -19.23 16.36
N SER A 126 11.36 -19.79 16.11
CA SER A 126 12.49 -19.79 17.07
C SER A 126 13.06 -18.40 17.39
N HIS A 127 12.72 -17.38 16.60
CA HIS A 127 13.20 -16.00 16.74
C HIS A 127 12.07 -15.00 17.03
N GLN A 128 10.84 -15.48 17.19
CA GLN A 128 9.71 -14.61 17.56
C GLN A 128 9.88 -14.07 18.98
N ARG A 129 9.34 -12.86 19.21
CA ARG A 129 9.39 -12.13 20.49
C ARG A 129 10.79 -11.65 20.94
N SER A 130 11.82 -11.79 20.10
CA SER A 130 13.18 -11.30 20.37
C SER A 130 13.52 -9.94 19.73
N GLY A 131 12.52 -9.17 19.30
CA GLY A 131 12.71 -7.83 18.71
C GLY A 131 12.97 -7.79 17.20
N TRP A 132 13.26 -8.93 16.57
CA TRP A 132 13.56 -9.01 15.12
C TRP A 132 12.45 -8.48 14.21
N GLY A 133 11.18 -8.71 14.57
CA GLY A 133 10.06 -8.15 13.82
C GLY A 133 10.04 -6.61 13.88
N LYS A 134 10.38 -6.01 15.02
CA LYS A 134 10.48 -4.55 15.16
C LYS A 134 11.62 -4.02 14.31
N TYR A 135 12.80 -4.65 14.40
CA TYR A 135 13.97 -4.27 13.61
C TYR A 135 13.69 -4.28 12.11
N LEU A 136 13.04 -5.34 11.60
CA LEU A 136 12.68 -5.44 10.18
C LEU A 136 11.64 -4.40 9.76
N PHE A 137 10.63 -4.15 10.62
CA PHE A 137 9.59 -3.16 10.34
C PHE A 137 10.14 -1.73 10.36
N GLU A 138 11.00 -1.38 11.33
CA GLU A 138 11.64 -0.06 11.40
C GLU A 138 12.55 0.22 10.21
N HIS A 139 13.31 -0.79 9.75
CA HIS A 139 14.10 -0.66 8.53
C HIS A 139 13.21 -0.34 7.32
N MET A 140 12.07 -1.03 7.17
CA MET A 140 11.13 -0.75 6.09
C MET A 140 10.55 0.67 6.19
N LEU A 141 10.14 1.13 7.38
CA LEU A 141 9.63 2.49 7.56
C LEU A 141 10.68 3.55 7.19
N GLN A 142 11.94 3.33 7.55
CA GLN A 142 13.05 4.22 7.19
C GLN A 142 13.32 4.23 5.68
N ALA A 143 13.37 3.06 5.06
CA ALA A 143 13.60 2.93 3.61
C ALA A 143 12.49 3.60 2.79
N GLU A 144 11.23 3.48 3.23
CA GLU A 144 10.06 4.05 2.54
C GLU A 144 9.75 5.49 2.98
N HIS A 145 10.43 6.01 4.00
CA HIS A 145 10.24 7.36 4.55
C HIS A 145 8.80 7.65 5.01
N ILE A 146 8.17 6.68 5.69
CA ILE A 146 6.78 6.78 6.16
C ILE A 146 6.67 6.48 7.65
N GLN A 147 5.55 6.90 8.24
CA GLN A 147 5.18 6.55 9.61
C GLN A 147 4.33 5.28 9.66
N PRO A 148 4.34 4.54 10.78
CA PRO A 148 3.54 3.33 10.96
C PRO A 148 2.05 3.51 10.64
N VAL A 149 1.49 4.68 10.97
CA VAL A 149 0.06 4.98 10.80
C VAL A 149 -0.36 5.18 9.35
N GLU A 150 0.59 5.42 8.45
CA GLU A 150 0.35 5.66 7.02
C GLU A 150 0.29 4.36 6.20
N VAL A 151 0.49 3.22 6.86
CA VAL A 151 0.54 1.91 6.23
C VAL A 151 -0.83 1.24 6.29
N ALA A 152 -1.28 0.70 5.15
CA ALA A 152 -2.44 -0.19 5.12
C ALA A 152 -2.01 -1.65 5.25
N ILE A 153 -2.81 -2.50 5.88
CA ILE A 153 -2.40 -3.88 6.19
C ILE A 153 -3.41 -4.87 5.64
N ASP A 154 -2.95 -5.78 4.78
CA ASP A 154 -3.79 -6.84 4.22
C ASP A 154 -3.97 -7.96 5.25
N ARG A 155 -5.21 -8.16 5.73
CA ARG A 155 -5.60 -9.28 6.62
C ARG A 155 -4.62 -9.51 7.79
N PRO A 156 -4.36 -8.51 8.65
CA PRO A 156 -3.41 -8.67 9.75
C PRO A 156 -3.83 -9.81 10.70
N SER A 157 -2.83 -10.58 11.16
CA SER A 157 -3.04 -11.50 12.27
C SER A 157 -3.18 -10.77 13.60
N GLU A 158 -3.83 -11.40 14.59
CA GLU A 158 -3.91 -10.88 15.96
C GLU A 158 -2.52 -10.61 16.57
N LYS A 159 -1.53 -11.45 16.25
CA LYS A 159 -0.14 -11.24 16.68
C LYS A 159 0.41 -9.92 16.13
N PHE A 160 0.07 -9.59 14.88
CA PHE A 160 0.54 -8.38 14.22
C PHE A 160 -0.18 -7.13 14.73
N LEU A 161 -1.50 -7.17 14.94
CA LEU A 161 -2.23 -6.07 15.58
C LEU A 161 -1.67 -5.73 16.96
N ARG A 162 -1.39 -6.74 17.79
CA ARG A 162 -0.74 -6.55 19.10
C ARG A 162 0.67 -5.99 19.00
N PHE A 163 1.43 -6.39 17.98
CA PHE A 163 2.76 -5.85 17.71
C PHE A 163 2.69 -4.35 17.38
N LEU A 164 1.74 -3.94 16.53
CA LEU A 164 1.56 -2.53 16.14
C LEU A 164 1.12 -1.66 17.32
N ASN A 165 0.19 -2.15 18.13
CA ASN A 165 -0.23 -1.49 19.35
C ASN A 165 0.96 -1.30 20.31
N LYS A 166 1.71 -2.37 20.60
CA LYS A 166 2.83 -2.33 21.55
C LYS A 166 3.95 -1.39 21.13
N HIS A 167 4.31 -1.36 19.84
CA HIS A 167 5.52 -0.68 19.37
C HIS A 167 5.27 0.70 18.77
N TYR A 168 4.06 0.96 18.28
CA TYR A 168 3.73 2.19 17.56
C TYR A 168 2.45 2.87 18.09
N ASN A 169 1.89 2.38 19.20
CA ASN A 169 0.65 2.89 19.81
C ASN A 169 -0.56 2.90 18.86
N LEU A 170 -0.51 2.10 17.79
CA LEU A 170 -1.61 1.94 16.83
C LEU A 170 -2.71 1.10 17.46
N ASN A 171 -3.71 1.79 18.00
CA ASN A 171 -4.90 1.23 18.61
C ASN A 171 -6.13 1.52 17.74
N SER A 172 -7.26 0.86 18.03
CA SER A 172 -8.53 1.09 17.31
C SER A 172 -8.44 0.81 15.80
N PRO A 173 -8.17 -0.44 15.38
CA PRO A 173 -8.09 -0.78 13.96
C PRO A 173 -9.44 -0.59 13.25
N VAL A 174 -9.44 0.10 12.11
CA VAL A 174 -10.62 0.28 11.25
C VAL A 174 -10.60 -0.78 10.16
N LYS A 175 -11.37 -1.86 10.37
CA LYS A 175 -11.47 -2.97 9.42
C LYS A 175 -12.32 -2.58 8.20
N GLN A 176 -11.76 -2.81 7.02
CA GLN A 176 -12.33 -2.42 5.75
C GLN A 176 -13.07 -3.60 5.08
N MET A 177 -13.94 -3.30 4.11
CA MET A 177 -14.69 -4.34 3.38
C MET A 177 -13.79 -5.22 2.49
N ASN A 178 -12.67 -4.66 2.00
CA ASN A 178 -11.68 -5.37 1.19
C ASN A 178 -10.69 -6.20 2.04
N ASN A 179 -10.94 -6.37 3.35
CA ASN A 179 -10.10 -7.05 4.33
C ASN A 179 -8.81 -6.33 4.73
N TYR A 180 -8.59 -5.11 4.24
CA TYR A 180 -7.52 -4.27 4.75
C TYR A 180 -7.88 -3.72 6.12
N VAL A 181 -6.85 -3.36 6.87
CA VAL A 181 -6.96 -2.63 8.13
C VAL A 181 -6.10 -1.38 8.03
N VAL A 182 -6.68 -0.25 8.43
CA VAL A 182 -5.99 1.02 8.67
C VAL A 182 -6.28 1.48 10.09
N PHE A 183 -5.65 2.57 10.53
CA PHE A 183 -5.83 3.15 11.87
C PHE A 183 -6.34 4.59 11.75
N ASP A 184 -6.92 5.12 12.83
CA ASP A 184 -7.66 6.39 12.84
C ASP A 184 -6.94 7.56 12.15
N ASP A 185 -5.64 7.77 12.41
CA ASP A 185 -4.90 8.93 11.86
C ASP A 185 -4.40 8.71 10.43
N PHE A 186 -4.74 7.58 9.79
CA PHE A 186 -4.34 7.25 8.43
C PHE A 186 -4.78 8.33 7.43
N PHE A 187 -6.04 8.78 7.50
CA PHE A 187 -6.60 9.72 6.53
C PHE A 187 -6.16 11.17 6.76
N THR A 188 -5.92 11.56 8.01
CA THR A 188 -5.42 12.90 8.36
C THR A 188 -4.09 13.17 7.64
N ARG A 189 -3.15 12.23 7.70
CA ARG A 189 -1.84 12.38 7.03
C ARG A 189 -1.91 12.28 5.51
N GLN A 190 -2.79 11.44 4.96
CA GLN A 190 -2.99 11.37 3.50
C GLN A 190 -3.54 12.69 2.95
N SER A 191 -4.37 13.39 3.72
CA SER A 191 -4.86 14.72 3.33
C SER A 191 -3.76 15.79 3.38
N GLU A 192 -2.90 15.76 4.40
CA GLU A 192 -1.74 16.66 4.53
C GLU A 192 -0.73 16.44 3.40
N SER A 193 -0.44 15.18 3.07
CA SER A 193 0.48 14.85 1.98
C SER A 193 -0.09 15.31 0.64
N MET A 194 -1.36 15.05 0.34
CA MET A 194 -2.02 15.53 -0.89
C MET A 194 -2.02 17.06 -0.98
N MET A 195 -2.29 17.76 0.12
CA MET A 195 -2.30 19.23 0.17
C MET A 195 -0.89 19.81 -0.05
N SER A 196 0.15 19.13 0.45
CA SER A 196 1.55 19.59 0.30
C SER A 196 2.05 19.57 -1.15
N TYR A 197 1.50 18.70 -2.01
CA TYR A 197 1.82 18.68 -3.45
C TYR A 197 1.14 19.79 -4.26
N LEU A 198 0.10 20.43 -3.71
CA LEU A 198 -0.68 21.46 -4.40
C LEU A 198 -0.18 22.89 -4.15
N ASP A 199 0.85 23.09 -3.33
CA ASP A 199 1.36 24.42 -2.94
C ASP A 199 2.86 24.61 -3.27
N PRO A 200 3.26 24.92 -4.53
CA PRO A 200 4.67 25.08 -4.92
C PRO A 200 5.30 26.42 -4.53
N HIS A 201 4.58 27.32 -3.84
CA HIS A 201 5.03 28.72 -3.67
C HIS A 201 4.93 29.25 -2.24
N LYS A 202 5.69 28.69 -1.29
CA LYS A 202 6.09 29.41 -0.06
C LYS A 202 7.51 29.08 0.39
N SER A 203 8.49 29.55 -0.37
CA SER A 203 9.84 29.81 0.14
C SER A 203 10.52 30.92 -0.66
N SER A 204 10.24 32.16 -0.28
CA SER A 204 11.10 33.30 -0.60
C SER A 204 11.05 34.28 0.57
N PRO A 205 12.18 34.59 1.23
CA PRO A 205 12.23 35.66 2.21
C PRO A 205 12.53 37.00 1.51
N THR A 206 12.02 38.07 2.13
CA THR A 206 12.40 39.50 1.99
C THR A 206 11.73 40.30 0.87
N ALA A 207 10.63 41.00 1.23
CA ALA A 207 10.12 42.15 0.48
C ALA A 207 10.71 43.44 1.08
N GLN A 208 11.63 44.08 0.36
CA GLN A 208 11.96 45.50 0.55
C GLN A 208 10.88 46.37 -0.11
N LYS A 209 10.34 47.31 0.66
CA LYS A 209 9.42 48.35 0.20
C LYS A 209 10.16 49.33 -0.71
N ILE A 210 9.71 49.52 -1.94
CA ILE A 210 9.93 50.74 -2.71
C ILE A 210 8.60 51.19 -3.31
N SER A 211 8.30 52.46 -3.03
CA SER A 211 7.13 53.24 -3.42
C SER A 211 7.14 53.55 -4.94
N GLY A 212 5.97 53.55 -5.57
CA GLY A 212 5.80 54.02 -6.95
C GLY A 212 4.33 54.03 -7.38
N ASP A 213 3.86 55.21 -7.76
CA ASP A 213 2.47 55.62 -8.04
C ASP A 213 1.96 55.23 -9.45
N ARG A 214 0.64 55.36 -9.63
CA ARG A 214 -0.18 55.50 -10.86
C ARG A 214 -0.74 54.28 -11.63
N SER A 215 -2.05 54.11 -11.43
CA SER A 215 -3.14 53.98 -12.44
C SER A 215 -2.89 53.26 -13.77
N GLN A 216 -3.66 52.19 -14.04
CA GLN A 216 -4.74 52.18 -15.04
C GLN A 216 -5.52 50.86 -15.03
N GLN A 217 -6.84 50.97 -15.18
CA GLN A 217 -7.79 49.88 -15.39
C GLN A 217 -7.63 49.30 -16.79
N THR A 218 -7.52 47.98 -16.92
CA THR A 218 -7.96 47.25 -18.12
C THR A 218 -8.50 45.89 -17.73
N GLN A 219 -9.80 45.69 -17.97
CA GLN A 219 -10.46 44.40 -18.02
C GLN A 219 -9.97 43.61 -19.25
N SER A 220 -9.62 42.34 -19.07
CA SER A 220 -9.63 41.37 -20.19
C SER A 220 -9.84 39.96 -19.67
N SER A 221 -10.97 39.37 -20.03
CA SER A 221 -11.26 37.94 -19.95
C SER A 221 -10.36 37.11 -20.89
N PRO A 222 -10.27 35.78 -20.73
CA PRO A 222 -9.12 34.97 -21.17
C PRO A 222 -9.26 34.51 -22.64
N ILE A 223 -8.15 34.58 -23.38
CA ILE A 223 -8.06 33.99 -24.73
C ILE A 223 -7.33 32.65 -24.63
N GLY A 224 -8.11 31.57 -24.69
CA GLY A 224 -7.63 30.21 -24.85
C GLY A 224 -7.09 29.95 -26.26
N ARG A 225 -6.08 29.08 -26.37
CA ARG A 225 -5.42 28.70 -27.64
C ARG A 225 -6.06 27.50 -28.35
N TYR A 226 -7.23 27.04 -27.92
CA TYR A 226 -8.01 26.02 -28.65
C TYR A 226 -9.50 26.34 -28.54
N GLY A 227 -10.06 26.90 -29.61
CA GLY A 227 -11.46 27.32 -29.72
C GLY A 227 -12.40 26.15 -30.04
N SER A 228 -12.95 25.54 -29.01
CA SER A 228 -14.20 24.77 -29.10
C SER A 228 -14.99 24.87 -27.79
N VAL A 229 -16.27 25.22 -27.88
CA VAL A 229 -17.22 25.24 -26.75
C VAL A 229 -17.45 23.80 -26.28
N ARG A 230 -17.21 23.51 -25.00
CA ARG A 230 -17.51 22.20 -24.42
C ARG A 230 -19.03 22.07 -24.22
N PRO A 231 -19.68 20.99 -24.69
CA PRO A 231 -21.08 20.73 -24.36
C PRO A 231 -21.23 20.51 -22.85
N THR A 232 -22.28 21.08 -22.26
CA THR A 232 -22.63 20.84 -20.86
C THR A 232 -23.02 19.37 -20.68
N CYS A 233 -22.16 18.56 -20.05
CA CYS A 233 -22.53 17.20 -19.66
C CYS A 233 -23.65 17.26 -18.61
N SER A 234 -24.86 16.93 -19.02
CA SER A 234 -26.06 16.87 -18.18
C SER A 234 -26.16 15.51 -17.49
N ILE A 235 -25.53 15.37 -16.33
CA ILE A 235 -25.90 14.36 -15.32
C ILE A 235 -26.41 15.03 -14.03
N GLY A 236 -26.11 16.33 -13.85
CA GLY A 236 -26.50 17.12 -12.67
C GLY A 236 -27.88 17.78 -12.68
N GLN A 237 -28.77 17.43 -13.61
CA GLN A 237 -30.13 18.04 -13.70
C GLN A 237 -31.30 17.06 -13.49
N ILE A 238 -31.07 15.85 -12.99
CA ILE A 238 -32.14 14.86 -12.78
C ILE A 238 -32.78 14.94 -11.38
N ILE A 239 -32.27 15.81 -10.50
CA ILE A 239 -32.85 16.03 -9.18
C ILE A 239 -33.37 17.47 -9.17
N HIS A 240 -34.64 17.67 -8.81
CA HIS A 240 -35.42 18.92 -8.76
C HIS A 240 -36.35 19.20 -9.95
N SER A 241 -37.43 18.42 -10.06
CA SER A 241 -38.74 18.95 -10.47
C SER A 241 -39.86 17.95 -10.14
N GLY A 242 -40.55 18.21 -9.04
CA GLY A 242 -41.93 17.76 -8.83
C GLY A 242 -42.92 18.79 -9.43
N PRO A 243 -44.24 18.61 -9.23
CA PRO A 243 -45.13 17.90 -10.14
C PRO A 243 -46.01 18.86 -10.96
N SER A 244 -46.50 18.42 -12.12
CA SER A 244 -47.66 19.05 -12.78
C SER A 244 -48.47 18.01 -13.54
N ALA A 245 -49.78 18.17 -13.38
CA ALA A 245 -50.85 17.22 -13.64
C ALA A 245 -51.38 17.25 -15.10
N HIS A 246 -52.29 16.30 -15.34
CA HIS A 246 -53.13 16.05 -16.53
C HIS A 246 -52.45 15.20 -17.62
N ASP A 247 -53.06 14.13 -18.18
CA ASP A 247 -54.48 13.89 -18.39
C ASP A 247 -54.85 12.39 -18.48
N ARG A 248 -56.15 12.14 -18.29
CA ARG A 248 -56.89 10.88 -18.19
C ARG A 248 -56.75 9.95 -19.40
N ARG A 249 -56.79 8.63 -19.14
CA ARG A 249 -57.90 7.76 -19.59
C ARG A 249 -57.85 6.38 -18.94
N SER A 250 -59.03 6.02 -18.45
CA SER A 250 -59.50 4.75 -17.92
C SER A 250 -59.26 3.56 -18.85
N LEU A 251 -58.94 2.41 -18.27
CA LEU A 251 -59.62 1.14 -18.55
C LEU A 251 -59.41 0.17 -17.37
N SER A 252 -60.52 -0.15 -16.73
CA SER A 252 -60.72 -1.23 -15.78
C SER A 252 -60.46 -2.60 -16.40
N GLN A 253 -59.89 -3.54 -15.64
CA GLN A 253 -60.54 -4.81 -15.31
C GLN A 253 -59.66 -5.66 -14.35
N ASN A 254 -60.30 -6.08 -13.26
CA ASN A 254 -59.90 -7.18 -12.40
C ASN A 254 -59.76 -8.48 -13.21
N ILE A 255 -58.93 -9.43 -12.76
CA ILE A 255 -59.32 -10.83 -12.52
C ILE A 255 -58.29 -11.50 -11.60
N THR A 256 -58.85 -12.17 -10.60
CA THR A 256 -58.27 -13.00 -9.54
C THR A 256 -58.01 -14.42 -10.03
N SER A 257 -57.21 -15.18 -9.25
CA SER A 257 -57.14 -16.66 -9.20
C SER A 257 -56.20 -17.31 -10.23
N GLN A 258 -55.56 -18.45 -10.02
CA GLN A 258 -55.37 -19.38 -8.89
C GLN A 258 -54.30 -20.40 -9.39
N ALA A 259 -53.47 -20.95 -8.51
CA ALA A 259 -52.81 -22.25 -8.73
C ALA A 259 -53.88 -23.38 -8.72
N PRO A 260 -53.69 -24.58 -9.33
CA PRO A 260 -52.67 -25.60 -8.97
C PRO A 260 -52.02 -26.23 -10.25
N ILE A 261 -50.99 -27.09 -10.24
CA ILE A 261 -50.69 -28.35 -9.53
C ILE A 261 -49.17 -28.48 -9.42
#